data_AF-A0A2J8AEE3-F1
#
_entry.id   AF-A0A2J8AEE3-F1
#
_cell.length_a   1.000
_cell.length_b   1.000
_cell.length_c   1.000
_cell.angle_alpha   90.00
_cell.angle_beta   90.00
_cell.angle_gamma   90.00
#
_symmetry.space_group_name_H-M   'P 1'
#
loop_
_entity.id
_entity.type
_entity.pdbx_description
1 polymer ?
#
loop_
_entity_poly.entity_id
_entity_poly.type
_entity_poly.pdbx_seq_one_letter_code
_entity_poly.pdbx_strand_id
1 'polypeptide(L)'
;MSEIAKAFYDEYKKSPVRVKVLDVFLIYALATAGVQFAYMLLVGTFPFNAFLSGFLSCVGFFALTVCLRMQVDPGNKDFAGISPERAFADYCLANLVLHLVVDPSELKPLQALFDDRDDAIKHGISVLGTRYEVHRHHPPLVYGRTMGGAPEQSEGCAVCKVDSGPGGQPCYGIITYQMPNLSARMVPILHKFCLEHLQPK
;
A
#
# COMPACT_ATOMS: atom_id res chain seq x y z
N MET A 1 38.34 -1.39 -22.46
CA MET A 1 37.13 -1.11 -21.65
C MET A 1 36.57 0.28 -21.87
N SER A 2 37.38 1.35 -21.88
CA SER A 2 36.90 2.73 -22.12
C SER A 2 36.23 2.93 -23.49
N GLU A 3 36.77 2.36 -24.57
CA GLU A 3 36.20 2.47 -25.92
C GLU A 3 34.83 1.78 -26.05
N ILE A 4 34.67 0.63 -25.37
CA ILE A 4 33.39 -0.09 -25.31
C ILE A 4 32.35 0.75 -24.55
N ALA A 5 32.73 1.31 -23.40
CA ALA A 5 31.84 2.17 -22.62
C ALA A 5 31.40 3.43 -23.39
N LYS A 6 32.33 4.06 -24.14
CA LYS A 6 32.00 5.18 -25.03
C LYS A 6 31.04 4.77 -26.13
N ALA A 7 31.27 3.62 -26.79
CA ALA A 7 30.40 3.12 -27.84
C ALA A 7 28.97 2.87 -27.32
N PHE A 8 28.81 2.26 -26.14
CA PHE A 8 27.49 2.09 -25.52
C PHE A 8 26.83 3.42 -25.16
N TYR A 9 27.61 4.37 -24.64
CA TYR A 9 27.09 5.69 -24.26
C TYR A 9 26.61 6.49 -25.49
N ASP A 10 27.37 6.46 -26.58
CA ASP A 10 27.01 7.16 -27.81
C ASP A 10 25.80 6.51 -28.51
N GLU A 11 25.65 5.18 -28.41
CA GLU A 11 24.44 4.51 -28.88
C GLU A 11 23.23 4.85 -27.99
N TYR A 12 23.39 4.82 -26.66
CA TYR A 12 22.34 5.16 -25.70
C TYR A 12 21.82 6.60 -25.86
N LYS A 13 22.68 7.54 -26.27
CA LYS A 13 22.26 8.92 -26.57
C LYS A 13 21.19 9.00 -27.64
N LYS A 14 21.16 8.06 -28.60
CA LYS A 14 20.17 8.04 -29.68
C LYS A 14 18.79 7.56 -29.21
N SER A 15 18.71 6.91 -28.05
CA SER A 15 17.45 6.38 -27.51
C SER A 15 16.41 7.49 -27.26
N PRO A 16 15.11 7.20 -27.46
CA PRO A 16 14.03 8.13 -27.21
C PRO A 16 14.02 8.63 -25.76
N VAL A 17 13.62 9.89 -25.55
CA VAL A 17 13.55 10.50 -24.20
C VAL A 17 12.66 9.70 -23.26
N ARG A 18 11.54 9.15 -23.75
CA ARG A 18 10.60 8.34 -22.95
C ARG A 18 11.28 7.12 -22.31
N VAL A 19 12.10 6.40 -23.07
CA VAL A 19 12.84 5.23 -22.56
C VAL A 19 13.89 5.65 -21.52
N LYS A 20 14.57 6.79 -21.75
CA LYS A 20 15.54 7.33 -20.78
C LYS A 20 14.90 7.70 -19.44
N VAL A 21 13.67 8.25 -19.46
CA VAL A 21 12.92 8.54 -18.23
C VAL A 21 12.62 7.25 -17.46
N LEU A 22 12.23 6.18 -18.15
CA LEU A 22 12.00 4.88 -17.52
C LEU A 22 13.30 4.29 -16.93
N ASP A 23 14.43 4.43 -17.62
CA ASP A 23 15.73 4.01 -17.08
C ASP A 23 16.12 4.76 -15.80
N VAL A 24 15.81 6.06 -15.71
CA VAL A 24 16.02 6.84 -14.47
C VAL A 24 15.15 6.30 -13.34
N PHE A 25 13.89 5.95 -13.61
CA PHE A 25 13.02 5.33 -12.59
C PHE A 25 13.54 3.95 -12.15
N LEU A 26 14.10 3.15 -13.06
CA LEU A 26 14.73 1.87 -12.70
C LEU A 26 15.95 2.07 -11.77
N ILE A 27 16.79 3.05 -12.07
CA ILE A 27 17.94 3.40 -11.22
C ILE A 27 17.47 3.88 -9.85
N TYR A 28 16.45 4.74 -9.80
CA TYR A 28 15.86 5.21 -8.55
C TYR A 28 15.30 4.06 -7.70
N ALA A 29 14.59 3.12 -8.32
CA ALA A 29 14.03 1.95 -7.63
C ALA A 29 15.14 1.07 -7.03
N LEU A 30 16.19 0.78 -7.80
CA LEU A 30 17.35 0.01 -7.33
C LEU A 30 18.11 0.73 -6.22
N ALA A 31 18.33 2.04 -6.36
CA ALA A 31 18.99 2.85 -5.34
C ALA A 31 18.19 2.84 -4.03
N THR A 32 16.86 3.00 -4.11
CA THR A 32 15.97 2.98 -2.94
C THR A 32 15.97 1.62 -2.26
N ALA A 33 15.86 0.52 -3.02
CA ALA A 33 15.96 -0.83 -2.49
C ALA A 33 17.33 -1.08 -1.82
N GLY A 34 18.41 -0.58 -2.43
CA GLY A 34 19.76 -0.65 -1.87
C GLY A 34 19.90 0.12 -0.56
N VAL A 35 19.32 1.33 -0.46
CA VAL A 35 19.30 2.12 0.78
C VAL A 35 18.49 1.43 1.87
N GLN A 36 17.31 0.88 1.56
CA GLN A 36 16.51 0.12 2.52
C GLN A 36 17.27 -1.11 3.03
N PHE A 37 17.93 -1.84 2.14
CA PHE A 37 18.73 -3.00 2.49
C PHE A 37 19.94 -2.63 3.37
N ALA A 38 20.66 -1.56 3.01
CA ALA A 38 21.76 -1.05 3.81
C ALA A 38 21.30 -0.60 5.21
N TYR A 39 20.14 0.07 5.31
CA TYR A 39 19.55 0.46 6.58
C TYR A 39 19.26 -0.76 7.48
N MET A 40 18.68 -1.82 6.91
CA MET A 40 18.42 -3.07 7.64
C MET A 40 19.71 -3.70 8.18
N LEU A 41 20.80 -3.67 7.40
CA LEU A 41 22.10 -4.21 7.82
C LEU A 41 22.76 -3.39 8.94
N LEU A 42 22.61 -2.07 8.92
CA LEU A 42 23.29 -1.16 9.85
C LEU A 42 22.53 -0.96 11.16
N VAL A 43 21.20 -0.80 11.09
CA VAL A 43 20.35 -0.43 12.23
C VAL A 43 19.66 -1.65 12.85
N GLY A 44 19.45 -2.71 12.06
CA GLY A 44 18.81 -3.93 12.48
C GLY A 44 17.47 -4.17 11.78
N THR A 45 16.83 -5.28 12.14
CA THR A 45 15.70 -5.86 11.40
C THR A 45 14.33 -5.42 11.93
N PHE A 46 14.25 -4.63 13.00
CA PHE A 46 12.98 -4.21 13.59
C PHE A 46 12.54 -2.83 13.06
N PRO A 47 11.31 -2.66 12.52
CA PRO A 47 10.27 -3.67 12.27
C PRO A 47 10.43 -4.37 10.90
N PHE A 48 10.51 -5.71 10.89
CA PHE A 48 10.85 -6.50 9.70
C PHE A 48 9.78 -6.41 8.61
N ASN A 49 8.51 -6.40 8.99
CA ASN A 49 7.39 -6.33 8.05
C ASN A 49 7.37 -5.01 7.27
N ALA A 50 7.76 -3.90 7.92
CA ALA A 50 7.85 -2.60 7.23
C ALA A 50 9.01 -2.58 6.23
N PHE A 51 10.16 -3.15 6.59
CA PHE A 51 11.28 -3.33 5.67
C PHE A 51 10.88 -4.20 4.47
N LEU A 52 10.28 -5.38 4.74
CA LEU A 52 9.89 -6.32 3.69
C LEU A 52 8.86 -5.70 2.74
N SER A 53 7.84 -5.01 3.27
CA SER A 53 6.85 -4.28 2.47
C SER A 53 7.49 -3.20 1.60
N GLY A 54 8.36 -2.35 2.19
CA GLY A 54 9.07 -1.31 1.44
C GLY A 54 9.99 -1.88 0.35
N PHE A 55 10.72 -2.95 0.67
CA PHE A 55 11.67 -3.59 -0.24
C PHE A 55 10.95 -4.28 -1.40
N LEU A 56 9.91 -5.08 -1.12
CA LEU A 56 9.11 -5.73 -2.14
C LEU A 56 8.33 -4.72 -3.00
N SER A 57 7.88 -3.60 -2.43
CA SER A 57 7.29 -2.52 -3.21
C SER A 57 8.29 -1.92 -4.21
N CYS A 58 9.55 -1.71 -3.80
CA CYS A 58 10.60 -1.24 -4.72
C CYS A 58 10.88 -2.25 -5.85
N VAL A 59 10.96 -3.54 -5.52
CA VAL A 59 11.18 -4.62 -6.50
C VAL A 59 9.99 -4.76 -7.46
N GLY A 60 8.76 -4.66 -6.95
CA GLY A 60 7.54 -4.67 -7.77
C GLY A 60 7.50 -3.49 -8.72
N PHE A 61 7.77 -2.27 -8.24
CA PHE A 61 7.83 -1.07 -9.07
C PHE A 61 8.90 -1.18 -10.15
N PHE A 62 10.08 -1.74 -9.81
CA PHE A 62 11.14 -2.01 -10.77
C PHE A 62 10.66 -2.98 -11.87
N ALA A 63 10.07 -4.12 -11.50
CA ALA A 63 9.58 -5.11 -12.45
C ALA A 63 8.52 -4.53 -13.40
N LEU A 64 7.53 -3.79 -12.86
CA LEU A 64 6.51 -3.11 -13.67
C LEU A 64 7.12 -2.08 -14.63
N THR A 65 8.14 -1.34 -14.19
CA THR A 65 8.82 -0.33 -15.00
C THR A 65 9.65 -0.97 -16.12
N VAL A 66 10.26 -2.13 -15.89
CA VAL A 66 10.91 -2.92 -16.95
C VAL A 66 9.87 -3.40 -17.98
N CYS A 67 8.72 -3.91 -17.53
CA CYS A 67 7.64 -4.32 -18.43
C CYS A 67 7.17 -3.17 -19.32
N LEU A 68 6.93 -1.98 -18.74
CA LEU A 68 6.58 -0.79 -19.51
C LEU A 68 7.69 -0.41 -20.49
N ARG A 69 8.96 -0.42 -20.04
CA ARG A 69 10.13 -0.11 -20.87
C ARG A 69 10.21 -1.02 -22.09
N MET A 70 9.92 -2.32 -21.95
CA MET A 70 9.89 -3.25 -23.08
C MET A 70 8.74 -3.01 -24.05
N GLN A 71 7.59 -2.55 -23.56
CA GLN A 71 6.39 -2.29 -24.38
C GLN A 71 6.45 -0.96 -25.13
N VAL A 72 7.11 0.06 -24.58
CA VAL A 72 7.21 1.39 -25.20
C VAL A 72 8.47 1.56 -26.06
N ASP A 73 9.36 0.56 -26.08
CA ASP A 73 10.55 0.59 -26.92
C ASP A 73 10.17 0.36 -28.40
N PRO A 74 10.33 1.35 -29.28
CA PRO A 74 10.00 1.21 -30.70
C PRO A 74 10.85 0.17 -31.43
N GLY A 75 12.00 -0.22 -30.87
CA GLY A 75 12.83 -1.31 -31.41
C GLY A 75 12.24 -2.70 -31.18
N ASN A 76 11.30 -2.83 -30.24
CA ASN A 76 10.74 -4.10 -29.83
C ASN A 76 9.44 -4.43 -30.57
N LYS A 77 9.53 -5.23 -31.64
CA LYS A 77 8.40 -5.53 -32.52
C LYS A 77 7.39 -6.51 -31.92
N ASP A 78 7.76 -7.22 -30.86
CA ASP A 78 6.91 -8.22 -30.20
C ASP A 78 5.66 -7.58 -29.57
N PHE A 79 5.71 -6.27 -29.27
CA PHE A 79 4.60 -5.51 -28.68
C PHE A 79 3.96 -4.51 -29.66
N ALA A 80 4.20 -4.62 -30.96
CA ALA A 80 3.67 -3.68 -31.97
C ALA A 80 2.13 -3.60 -32.04
N GLY A 81 1.42 -4.61 -31.50
CA GLY A 81 -0.05 -4.61 -31.39
C GLY A 81 -0.60 -3.88 -30.16
N ILE A 82 0.26 -3.41 -29.25
CA ILE A 82 -0.12 -2.68 -28.04
C ILE A 82 0.20 -1.20 -28.24
N SER A 83 -0.80 -0.33 -28.09
CA SER A 83 -0.55 1.11 -28.18
C SER A 83 0.21 1.60 -26.93
N PRO A 84 1.10 2.60 -27.05
CA PRO A 84 1.81 3.15 -25.90
C PRO A 84 0.88 3.69 -24.81
N GLU A 85 -0.29 4.20 -25.19
CA GLU A 85 -1.31 4.71 -24.25
C GLU A 85 -1.91 3.58 -23.41
N ARG A 86 -2.16 2.42 -24.04
CA ARG A 86 -2.67 1.23 -23.34
C ARG A 86 -1.61 0.67 -22.40
N ALA A 87 -0.37 0.52 -22.86
CA ALA A 87 0.75 0.06 -22.04
C ALA A 87 0.93 0.95 -20.79
N PHE A 88 0.81 2.26 -20.97
CA PHE A 88 0.88 3.21 -19.86
C PHE A 88 -0.31 3.09 -18.88
N ALA A 89 -1.53 2.92 -19.39
CA ALA A 89 -2.70 2.72 -18.56
C ALA A 89 -2.61 1.43 -17.71
N ASP A 90 -2.18 0.32 -18.34
CA ASP A 90 -1.95 -0.96 -17.65
C ASP A 90 -0.85 -0.83 -16.59
N TYR A 91 0.21 -0.08 -16.88
CA TYR A 91 1.26 0.24 -15.91
C TYR A 91 0.73 1.05 -14.72
N CYS A 92 -0.07 2.10 -14.94
CA CYS A 92 -0.66 2.88 -13.86
C CYS A 92 -1.59 2.03 -12.99
N LEU A 93 -2.42 1.18 -13.60
CA LEU A 93 -3.31 0.28 -12.87
C LEU A 93 -2.52 -0.74 -12.03
N ALA A 94 -1.49 -1.36 -12.61
CA ALA A 94 -0.65 -2.31 -11.89
C ALA A 94 0.09 -1.64 -10.72
N ASN A 95 0.58 -0.41 -10.90
CA ASN A 95 1.19 0.36 -9.82
C ASN A 95 0.18 0.73 -8.73
N LEU A 96 -1.04 1.07 -9.11
CA LEU A 96 -2.11 1.34 -8.15
C LEU A 96 -2.38 0.10 -7.29
N VAL A 97 -2.50 -1.07 -7.90
CA VAL A 97 -2.68 -2.35 -7.18
C VAL A 97 -1.48 -2.67 -6.29
N LEU A 98 -0.25 -2.46 -6.78
CA LEU A 98 0.97 -2.72 -6.02
C LEU A 98 1.08 -1.86 -4.75
N HIS A 99 0.65 -0.60 -4.80
CA HIS A 99 0.77 0.33 -3.67
C HIS A 99 -0.49 0.39 -2.79
N LEU A 100 -1.66 0.08 -3.33
CA LEU A 100 -2.94 0.02 -2.62
C LEU A 100 -3.35 -1.44 -2.38
N VAL A 101 -2.45 -2.29 -1.88
CA VAL A 101 -2.80 -3.67 -1.47
C VAL A 101 -3.81 -3.60 -0.32
N VAL A 102 -5.08 -3.44 -0.68
CA VAL A 102 -6.27 -3.56 0.14
C VAL A 102 -7.10 -4.59 -0.60
N ASP A 103 -7.19 -5.78 -0.03
CA ASP A 103 -7.96 -6.86 -0.61
C ASP A 103 -9.43 -6.45 -0.69
N PRO A 104 -10.07 -6.42 -1.88
CA PRO A 104 -11.47 -6.02 -2.01
C PRO A 104 -12.43 -6.91 -1.22
N SER A 105 -12.00 -8.13 -0.90
CA SER A 105 -12.71 -9.06 -0.02
C SER A 105 -12.80 -8.57 1.43
N GLU A 106 -11.91 -7.67 1.87
CA GLU A 106 -11.93 -7.07 3.20
C GLU A 106 -12.90 -5.87 3.30
N LEU A 107 -13.22 -5.22 2.17
CA LEU A 107 -14.09 -4.03 2.16
C LEU A 107 -15.55 -4.35 2.50
N LYS A 108 -16.11 -5.45 1.99
CA LYS A 108 -17.52 -5.81 2.24
C LYS A 108 -17.79 -6.15 3.71
N PRO A 109 -16.97 -6.98 4.38
CA PRO A 109 -17.10 -7.22 5.82
C PRO A 109 -16.98 -5.95 6.67
N LEU A 110 -16.12 -5.00 6.27
CA LEU A 110 -15.95 -3.74 6.99
C LEU A 110 -17.19 -2.84 6.95
N GLN A 111 -17.93 -2.85 5.83
CA GLN A 111 -19.20 -2.15 5.74
C GLN A 111 -20.27 -2.82 6.62
N ALA A 112 -20.36 -4.16 6.55
CA ALA A 112 -21.31 -4.96 7.32
C ALA A 112 -21.05 -4.93 8.84
N LEU A 113 -19.85 -4.52 9.27
CA LEU A 113 -19.45 -4.42 10.67
C LEU A 113 -20.39 -3.57 11.54
N PHE A 114 -21.06 -2.59 10.93
CA PHE A 114 -21.96 -1.68 11.63
C PHE A 114 -23.44 -2.08 11.57
N ASP A 115 -23.78 -3.13 10.81
CA ASP A 115 -25.17 -3.54 10.60
C ASP A 115 -25.70 -4.40 11.75
N ASP A 116 -24.95 -5.45 12.12
CA ASP A 116 -25.32 -6.38 13.20
C ASP A 116 -24.17 -6.62 14.17
N ARG A 117 -24.47 -6.51 15.48
CA ARG A 117 -23.48 -6.66 16.55
C ARG A 117 -23.00 -8.09 16.70
N ASP A 118 -23.90 -9.06 16.63
CA ASP A 118 -23.57 -10.46 16.88
C ASP A 118 -22.72 -11.01 15.73
N ASP A 119 -23.02 -10.63 14.49
CA ASP A 119 -22.21 -10.94 13.33
C ASP A 119 -20.84 -10.25 13.37
N ALA A 120 -20.77 -8.98 13.80
CA ALA A 120 -19.50 -8.27 13.98
C ALA A 120 -18.60 -8.95 15.02
N ILE A 121 -19.17 -9.41 16.14
CA ILE A 121 -18.44 -10.15 17.18
C ILE A 121 -18.01 -11.53 16.66
N LYS A 122 -18.89 -12.23 15.94
CA LYS A 122 -18.63 -13.58 15.42
C LYS A 122 -17.57 -13.61 14.33
N HIS A 123 -17.61 -12.68 13.39
CA HIS A 123 -16.68 -12.62 12.26
C HIS A 123 -15.41 -11.83 12.60
N GLY A 124 -15.51 -10.81 13.46
CA GLY A 124 -14.40 -9.92 13.79
C GLY A 124 -14.12 -8.90 12.68
N ILE A 125 -13.01 -8.18 12.81
CA ILE A 125 -12.50 -7.24 11.80
C ILE A 125 -11.32 -7.91 11.09
N SER A 126 -11.35 -8.02 9.77
CA SER A 126 -10.21 -8.50 8.98
C SER A 126 -9.64 -7.36 8.16
N VAL A 127 -8.37 -7.00 8.43
CA VAL A 127 -7.66 -5.92 7.74
C VAL A 127 -6.24 -6.38 7.44
N LEU A 128 -5.81 -6.27 6.18
CA LEU A 128 -4.49 -6.65 5.68
C LEU A 128 -4.12 -8.10 6.02
N GLY A 129 -5.08 -9.02 5.87
CA GLY A 129 -4.91 -10.46 6.15
C GLY A 129 -4.86 -10.81 7.64
N THR A 130 -4.99 -9.83 8.54
CA THR A 130 -4.99 -10.04 10.00
C THR A 130 -6.40 -9.93 10.56
N ARG A 131 -6.82 -10.95 11.33
CA ARG A 131 -8.12 -10.99 12.00
C ARG A 131 -8.02 -10.45 13.42
N TYR A 132 -8.85 -9.46 13.73
CA TYR A 132 -9.02 -8.84 15.03
C TYR A 132 -10.36 -9.25 15.62
N GLU A 133 -10.34 -9.72 16.86
CA GLU A 133 -11.57 -10.04 17.58
C GLU A 133 -12.22 -8.77 18.11
N VAL A 134 -13.49 -8.58 17.76
CA VAL A 134 -14.28 -7.43 18.21
C VAL A 134 -14.71 -7.67 19.64
N HIS A 135 -14.18 -6.87 20.56
CA HIS A 135 -14.57 -6.89 21.97
C HIS A 135 -15.50 -5.72 22.32
N ARG A 136 -15.50 -4.66 21.52
CA ARG A 136 -16.36 -3.47 21.70
C ARG A 136 -17.02 -3.11 20.37
N HIS A 137 -18.35 -3.24 20.35
CA HIS A 137 -19.22 -2.78 19.27
C HIS A 137 -20.12 -1.69 19.84
N HIS A 138 -19.81 -0.43 19.50
CA HIS A 138 -20.58 0.74 19.93
C HIS A 138 -20.58 1.79 18.82
N PRO A 139 -21.43 1.61 17.78
CA PRO A 139 -21.53 2.54 16.66
C PRO A 139 -21.61 4.00 17.16
N PRO A 140 -20.84 4.93 16.58
CA PRO A 140 -20.09 4.84 15.31
C PRO A 140 -18.72 4.16 15.38
N LEU A 141 -18.34 3.54 16.50
CA LEU A 141 -17.02 2.93 16.72
C LEU A 141 -17.10 1.42 16.97
N VAL A 142 -16.32 0.66 16.23
CA VAL A 142 -16.13 -0.79 16.48
C VAL A 142 -14.64 -1.05 16.54
N TYR A 143 -14.17 -1.72 17.60
CA TYR A 143 -12.75 -1.97 17.77
C TYR A 143 -12.46 -3.31 18.44
N GLY A 144 -11.27 -3.81 18.11
CA GLY A 144 -10.85 -5.17 18.38
C GLY A 144 -9.36 -5.27 18.64
N ARG A 145 -8.91 -6.47 19.02
CA ARG A 145 -7.49 -6.81 19.14
C ARG A 145 -7.23 -8.22 18.62
N THR A 146 -5.99 -8.49 18.24
CA THR A 146 -5.55 -9.86 17.94
C THR A 146 -5.44 -10.68 19.24
N MET A 147 -5.85 -11.96 19.20
CA MET A 147 -5.82 -12.89 20.34
C MET A 147 -4.68 -13.92 20.29
N GLY A 148 -3.90 -13.95 19.19
CA GLY A 148 -2.83 -14.92 18.99
C GLY A 148 -1.44 -14.27 19.04
N GLY A 149 -0.82 -14.22 20.22
CA GLY A 149 0.57 -13.77 20.35
C GLY A 149 0.99 -13.45 21.80
N ALA A 150 2.29 -13.23 22.00
CA ALA A 150 2.80 -12.65 23.25
C ALA A 150 2.12 -11.27 23.48
N PRO A 151 1.88 -10.84 24.73
CA PRO A 151 1.16 -9.59 25.02
C PRO A 151 1.73 -8.35 24.31
N GLU A 152 3.05 -8.35 24.09
CA GLU A 152 3.80 -7.28 23.42
C GLU A 152 3.57 -7.21 21.89
N GLN A 153 3.10 -8.30 21.27
CA GLN A 153 2.78 -8.38 19.84
C GLN A 153 1.29 -8.18 19.54
N SER A 154 0.49 -7.88 20.58
CA SER A 154 -0.94 -7.64 20.39
C SER A 154 -1.17 -6.36 19.59
N GLU A 155 -1.87 -6.48 18.46
CA GLU A 155 -2.26 -5.35 17.61
C GLU A 155 -3.74 -5.06 17.83
N GLY A 156 -4.06 -3.78 17.95
CA GLY A 156 -5.43 -3.29 17.99
C GLY A 156 -5.85 -2.73 16.64
N CYS A 157 -7.14 -2.90 16.33
CA CYS A 157 -7.76 -2.28 15.17
C CYS A 157 -9.00 -1.51 15.63
N ALA A 158 -9.23 -0.33 15.06
CA ALA A 158 -10.43 0.46 15.30
C ALA A 158 -11.00 0.98 13.99
N VAL A 159 -12.31 0.86 13.85
CA VAL A 159 -13.09 1.34 12.71
C VAL A 159 -14.11 2.36 13.21
N CYS A 160 -14.14 3.52 12.56
CA CYS A 160 -15.09 4.59 12.81
C CYS A 160 -15.93 4.82 11.55
N LYS A 161 -17.25 4.88 11.69
CA LYS A 161 -18.18 5.24 10.62
C LYS A 161 -18.66 6.68 10.79
N VAL A 162 -18.75 7.42 9.68
CA VAL A 162 -19.34 8.76 9.60
C VAL A 162 -20.44 8.71 8.55
N ASP A 163 -21.70 8.77 8.97
CA ASP A 163 -22.85 8.57 8.06
C ASP A 163 -23.02 9.68 7.02
N SER A 164 -22.59 10.90 7.34
CA SER A 164 -22.60 12.05 6.43
C SER A 164 -21.17 12.52 6.20
N GLY A 165 -20.50 11.93 5.22
CA GLY A 165 -19.16 12.32 4.78
C GLY A 165 -19.16 13.46 3.75
N PRO A 166 -18.00 13.80 3.16
CA PRO A 166 -17.91 14.80 2.11
C PRO A 166 -18.73 14.35 0.89
N GLY A 167 -19.75 15.13 0.51
CA GLY A 167 -20.67 14.76 -0.57
C GLY A 167 -21.85 13.86 -0.17
N GLY A 168 -22.15 13.73 1.13
CA GLY A 168 -23.33 13.01 1.62
C GLY A 168 -23.23 11.48 1.55
N GLN A 169 -22.04 10.94 1.30
CA GLN A 169 -21.76 9.51 1.31
C GLN A 169 -21.23 9.07 2.69
N PRO A 170 -21.51 7.83 3.13
CA PRO A 170 -20.92 7.31 4.36
C PRO A 170 -19.41 7.13 4.20
N CYS A 171 -18.63 7.67 5.14
CA CYS A 171 -17.18 7.53 5.17
C CYS A 171 -16.75 6.65 6.34
N TYR A 172 -15.65 5.91 6.15
CA TYR A 172 -15.09 5.02 7.15
C TYR A 172 -13.64 5.41 7.41
N GLY A 173 -13.27 5.55 8.68
CA GLY A 173 -11.89 5.71 9.13
C GLY A 173 -11.43 4.44 9.82
N ILE A 174 -10.25 3.93 9.44
CA ILE A 174 -9.68 2.70 10.01
C ILE A 174 -8.26 3.01 10.46
N ILE A 175 -7.90 2.55 11.65
CA ILE A 175 -6.52 2.52 12.13
C ILE A 175 -6.18 1.17 12.72
N THR A 176 -4.93 0.76 12.53
CA THR A 176 -4.31 -0.29 13.34
C THR A 176 -3.22 0.33 14.21
N TYR A 177 -2.95 -0.29 15.36
CA TYR A 177 -2.00 0.22 16.34
C TYR A 177 -1.43 -0.90 17.21
N GLN A 178 -0.14 -0.82 17.50
CA GLN A 178 0.58 -1.76 18.34
C GLN A 178 1.02 -1.09 19.65
N MET A 179 1.46 -1.88 20.63
CA MET A 179 2.01 -1.38 21.89
C MET A 179 3.19 -0.42 21.62
N PRO A 180 3.33 0.71 22.36
CA PRO A 180 2.63 1.12 23.59
C PRO A 180 1.27 1.81 23.39
N ASN A 181 0.78 1.92 22.15
CA ASN A 181 -0.48 2.59 21.88
C ASN A 181 -1.67 1.67 22.22
N LEU A 182 -2.56 2.15 23.09
CA LEU A 182 -3.74 1.41 23.56
C LEU A 182 -5.02 1.91 22.91
N SER A 183 -6.02 1.04 22.84
CA SER A 183 -7.35 1.36 22.32
C SER A 183 -7.97 2.58 23.02
N ALA A 184 -7.76 2.71 24.33
CA ALA A 184 -8.24 3.85 25.12
C ALA A 184 -7.70 5.21 24.66
N ARG A 185 -6.53 5.24 24.00
CA ARG A 185 -5.94 6.46 23.44
C ARG A 185 -6.22 6.61 21.95
N MET A 186 -6.07 5.53 21.18
CA MET A 186 -6.15 5.58 19.72
C MET A 186 -7.58 5.73 19.21
N VAL A 187 -8.56 5.09 19.86
CA VAL A 187 -9.97 5.15 19.45
C VAL A 187 -10.55 6.57 19.56
N PRO A 188 -10.33 7.33 20.66
CA PRO A 188 -10.76 8.73 20.71
C PRO A 188 -10.07 9.63 19.67
N ILE A 189 -8.79 9.40 19.38
CA ILE A 189 -8.04 10.15 18.36
C ILE A 189 -8.65 9.90 16.98
N LEU A 190 -8.93 8.63 16.64
CA LEU A 190 -9.62 8.27 15.40
C LEU A 190 -10.96 8.97 15.30
N HIS A 191 -11.78 8.87 16.34
CA HIS A 191 -13.12 9.46 16.34
C HIS A 191 -13.07 10.96 16.12
N LYS A 192 -12.18 11.65 16.86
CA LYS A 192 -11.96 13.09 16.71
C LYS A 192 -11.51 13.44 15.28
N PHE A 193 -10.55 12.70 14.74
CA PHE A 193 -10.06 12.90 13.38
C PHE A 193 -11.19 12.75 12.34
N CYS A 194 -12.00 11.70 12.47
CA CYS A 194 -13.13 11.45 11.58
C CYS A 194 -14.18 12.56 11.66
N LEU A 195 -14.52 13.05 12.86
CA LEU A 195 -15.45 14.17 13.00
C LEU A 195 -14.89 15.48 12.43
N GLU A 196 -13.61 15.77 12.66
CA GLU A 196 -12.99 17.03 12.22
C GLU A 196 -12.78 17.12 10.70
N HIS A 197 -12.48 15.99 10.04
CA HIS A 197 -12.05 15.99 8.64
C HIS A 197 -13.01 15.28 7.68
N LEU A 198 -13.85 14.35 8.17
CA LEU A 198 -14.78 13.61 7.32
C LEU A 198 -16.21 14.15 7.41
N GLN A 199 -16.63 14.80 8.50
CA GLN A 199 -17.96 15.44 8.50
C GLN A 199 -17.91 16.73 7.68
N PRO A 200 -18.87 16.96 6.77
CA PRO A 200 -19.04 18.24 6.12
C PRO A 200 -19.38 19.28 7.19
N LYS A 201 -18.72 20.44 7.12
CA LYS A 201 -19.07 21.62 7.94
C LYS A 201 -20.37 22.25 7.46
#